data_AF-X1Q0H1-F1
#
_entry.id   AF-X1Q0H1-F1
#
_cell.length_a   1.000
_cell.length_b   1.000
_cell.length_c   1.000
_cell.angle_alpha   90.00
_cell.angle_beta   90.00
_cell.angle_gamma   90.00
#
_symmetry.space_group_name_H-M   'P 1'
#
loop_
_entity.id
_entity.type
_entity.pdbx_description
1 polymer ?
#
loop_
_entity_poly.entity_id
_entity_poly.type
_entity_poly.pdbx_seq_one_letter_code
_entity_poly.pdbx_strand_id
1 'polypeptide(L)'
;ASEYLFNFSKLEVTFEIKNLFYKILLLKNKTGFAQKNLDSIKKIHKLIEKRARLGEVKELEAIKLYVETLKAQNELNKIQTELKLAKENLNKFLGYSLPPDFSVLGELDHRPLAMAEKTLLDKALLSHPLVKTKEKDLEYAKSNLSYVKWQRFPDFTLSGFINNELDGKNKGIGISLDIPLWNFKSKEIAEAENLRLKQSEELRALKMEITTEVKVKLNQLRLSEQSINIFHTGLLKQAEESLKISEISYKQG
;
A
#
# COMPACT_ATOMS: atom_id res chain seq x y z
N ALA A 1 11.47 -17.59 -8.75
CA ALA A 1 11.50 -16.15 -8.41
C ALA A 1 10.44 -15.34 -9.18
N SER A 2 10.34 -15.49 -10.52
CA SER A 2 9.43 -14.68 -11.35
C SER A 2 7.94 -14.73 -10.94
N GLU A 3 7.41 -15.91 -10.61
CA GLU A 3 5.99 -16.05 -10.22
C GLU A 3 5.62 -15.32 -8.91
N TYR A 4 6.47 -15.43 -7.88
CA TYR A 4 6.21 -14.78 -6.59
C TYR A 4 6.35 -13.26 -6.68
N LEU A 5 7.29 -12.75 -7.48
CA LEU A 5 7.41 -11.32 -7.74
C LEU A 5 6.19 -10.80 -8.52
N PHE A 6 5.70 -11.55 -9.51
CA PHE A 6 4.47 -11.21 -10.20
C PHE A 6 3.26 -11.15 -9.25
N ASN A 7 3.11 -12.14 -8.36
CA ASN A 7 2.06 -12.15 -7.35
C ASN A 7 2.19 -10.99 -6.36
N PHE A 8 3.42 -10.59 -6.00
CA PHE A 8 3.66 -9.40 -5.19
C PHE A 8 3.21 -8.12 -5.91
N SER A 9 3.61 -7.92 -7.16
CA SER A 9 3.17 -6.77 -7.96
C SER A 9 1.65 -6.72 -8.11
N LYS A 10 0.97 -7.86 -8.24
CA LYS A 10 -0.49 -7.91 -8.26
C LYS A 10 -1.11 -7.40 -6.96
N LEU A 11 -0.54 -7.78 -5.81
CA LEU A 11 -0.99 -7.29 -4.50
C LEU A 11 -0.78 -5.79 -4.36
N GLU A 12 0.39 -5.29 -4.75
CA GLU A 12 0.75 -3.86 -4.72
C GLU A 12 -0.19 -3.03 -5.60
N VAL A 13 -0.39 -3.45 -6.85
CA VAL A 13 -1.33 -2.79 -7.77
C VAL A 13 -2.75 -2.80 -7.22
N THR A 14 -3.21 -3.92 -6.65
CA THR A 14 -4.55 -4.01 -6.06
C THR A 14 -4.70 -3.08 -4.86
N PHE A 15 -3.66 -2.98 -4.02
CA PHE A 15 -3.64 -2.10 -2.86
C PHE A 15 -3.68 -0.63 -3.27
N GLU A 16 -2.86 -0.22 -4.25
CA GLU A 16 -2.83 1.15 -4.74
C GLU A 16 -4.15 1.56 -5.41
N ILE A 17 -4.76 0.68 -6.20
CA ILE A 17 -6.09 0.95 -6.78
C ILE A 17 -7.12 1.19 -5.67
N LYS A 18 -7.11 0.37 -4.61
CA LYS A 18 -8.02 0.55 -3.47
C LYS A 18 -7.79 1.87 -2.75
N ASN A 19 -6.53 2.24 -2.50
CA ASN A 19 -6.19 3.51 -1.85
C ASN A 19 -6.68 4.71 -2.66
N LEU A 20 -6.42 4.71 -3.97
CA LEU A 20 -6.86 5.77 -4.88
C LEU A 20 -8.39 5.83 -4.95
N PHE A 21 -9.05 4.68 -5.04
CA PHE A 21 -10.51 4.57 -5.02
C PHE A 21 -11.13 5.16 -3.75
N TYR A 22 -10.67 4.74 -2.57
CA TYR A 22 -11.20 5.23 -1.30
C TYR A 22 -10.87 6.71 -1.06
N LYS A 23 -9.72 7.20 -1.55
CA LYS A 23 -9.39 8.63 -1.52
C LYS A 23 -10.38 9.46 -2.33
N ILE A 24 -10.76 9.00 -3.53
CA ILE A 24 -11.76 9.67 -4.36
C ILE A 24 -13.13 9.67 -3.67
N LEU A 25 -13.56 8.55 -3.10
CA LEU A 25 -14.82 8.48 -2.34
C LEU A 25 -14.83 9.45 -1.15
N LEU A 26 -13.74 9.50 -0.38
CA LEU A 26 -13.59 10.44 0.74
C LEU A 26 -13.71 11.88 0.28
N LEU A 27 -12.98 12.26 -0.78
CA LEU A 27 -13.00 13.62 -1.31
C LEU A 27 -14.38 13.98 -1.87
N LYS A 28 -15.07 13.05 -2.53
CA LYS A 28 -16.45 13.24 -3.02
C LYS A 28 -17.42 13.55 -1.88
N ASN A 29 -17.33 12.79 -0.78
CA ASN A 29 -18.16 13.04 0.40
C ASN A 29 -17.79 14.38 1.06
N LYS A 30 -16.50 14.71 1.17
CA LYS A 30 -16.04 16.01 1.68
C LYS A 30 -16.53 17.18 0.82
N THR A 31 -16.56 17.06 -0.50
CA THR A 31 -17.15 18.08 -1.38
C THR A 31 -18.62 18.29 -1.05
N GLY A 32 -19.37 17.20 -0.87
CA GLY A 32 -20.78 17.26 -0.46
C GLY A 32 -20.98 17.98 0.88
N PHE A 33 -20.15 17.69 1.89
CA PHE A 33 -20.20 18.36 3.19
C PHE A 33 -19.78 19.83 3.12
N ALA A 34 -18.70 20.15 2.40
CA ALA A 34 -18.23 21.52 2.21
C ALA A 34 -19.25 22.40 1.48
N GLN A 35 -19.93 21.84 0.48
CA GLN A 35 -21.03 22.52 -0.22
C GLN A 35 -22.19 22.81 0.73
N LYS A 36 -22.64 21.81 1.51
CA LYS A 36 -23.71 22.01 2.51
C LYS A 36 -23.33 23.08 3.54
N ASN A 37 -22.07 23.08 4.02
CA ASN A 37 -21.58 24.08 4.96
C ASN A 37 -21.60 25.50 4.36
N LEU A 38 -21.10 25.65 3.14
CA LEU A 38 -21.13 26.91 2.40
C LEU A 38 -22.57 27.43 2.21
N ASP A 39 -23.49 26.55 1.84
CA ASP A 39 -24.90 26.91 1.64
C ASP A 39 -25.56 27.36 2.95
N SER A 40 -25.25 26.70 4.07
CA SER A 40 -25.70 27.12 5.40
C SER A 40 -25.17 28.50 5.79
N ILE A 41 -23.87 28.74 5.64
CA ILE A 41 -23.26 30.04 5.96
C ILE A 41 -23.81 31.14 5.06
N LYS A 42 -23.99 30.89 3.76
CA LYS A 42 -24.62 31.85 2.82
C LYS A 42 -26.03 32.23 3.24
N LYS A 43 -26.84 31.27 3.75
CA LYS A 43 -28.19 31.54 4.24
C LYS A 43 -28.16 32.44 5.47
N ILE A 44 -27.28 32.15 6.44
CA ILE A 44 -27.12 32.96 7.66
C ILE A 44 -26.61 34.36 7.30
N HIS A 45 -25.59 34.46 6.46
CA HIS A 45 -25.06 35.76 6.02
C HIS A 45 -26.14 36.64 5.38
N LYS A 46 -26.96 36.10 4.47
CA LYS A 46 -28.09 36.85 3.86
C LYS A 46 -29.12 37.34 4.88
N LEU A 47 -29.35 36.59 5.96
CA LEU A 47 -30.25 37.01 7.03
C LEU A 47 -29.65 38.18 7.83
N ILE A 48 -28.38 38.06 8.22
CA ILE A 48 -27.69 39.08 9.04
C ILE A 48 -27.43 40.36 8.25
N GLU A 49 -27.09 40.25 6.97
CA GLU A 49 -26.95 41.39 6.07
C GLU A 49 -28.25 42.22 6.01
N LYS A 50 -29.41 41.55 5.92
CA LYS A 50 -30.71 42.23 5.94
C LYS A 50 -30.97 42.92 7.27
N ARG A 51 -30.75 42.24 8.40
CA ARG A 51 -30.91 42.81 9.75
C ARG A 51 -29.97 43.99 9.99
N ALA A 52 -28.74 43.92 9.49
CA ALA A 52 -27.76 45.01 9.62
C ALA A 52 -28.21 46.25 8.84
N ARG A 53 -28.76 46.08 7.63
CA ARG A 53 -29.34 47.19 6.84
C ARG A 53 -30.54 47.85 7.51
N LEU A 54 -31.29 47.10 8.30
CA LEU A 54 -32.40 47.59 9.12
C LEU A 54 -31.93 48.20 10.46
N GLY A 55 -30.63 48.14 10.77
CA GLY A 55 -30.05 48.62 12.02
C GLY A 55 -30.29 47.71 13.23
N GLU A 56 -30.85 46.50 13.03
CA GLU A 56 -31.19 45.55 14.10
C GLU A 56 -29.96 44.82 14.67
N VAL A 57 -28.87 44.76 13.90
CA VAL A 57 -27.60 44.15 14.30
C VAL A 57 -26.43 45.00 13.81
N LYS A 58 -25.24 44.81 14.40
CA LYS A 58 -24.04 45.58 14.04
C LYS A 58 -23.53 45.19 12.66
N GLU A 59 -23.16 46.16 11.83
CA GLU A 59 -22.57 45.92 10.50
C GLU A 59 -21.32 45.03 10.57
N LEU A 60 -20.54 45.13 11.65
CA LEU A 60 -19.39 44.27 11.91
C LEU A 60 -19.74 42.77 11.92
N GLU A 61 -20.94 42.38 12.35
CA GLU A 61 -21.38 40.98 12.35
C GLU A 61 -21.65 40.47 10.93
N ALA A 62 -22.23 41.31 10.05
CA ALA A 62 -22.41 40.99 8.64
C ALA A 62 -21.05 40.81 7.93
N ILE A 63 -20.08 41.71 8.19
CA ILE A 63 -18.72 41.61 7.65
C ILE A 63 -18.04 40.31 8.08
N LYS A 64 -18.15 39.93 9.37
CA LYS A 64 -17.60 38.67 9.87
C LYS A 64 -18.19 37.46 9.15
N LEU A 65 -19.51 37.40 8.97
CA LEU A 65 -20.17 36.31 8.23
C LEU A 65 -19.82 36.28 6.75
N TYR A 66 -19.58 37.43 6.13
CA TYR A 66 -19.08 37.49 4.76
C TYR A 66 -17.68 36.85 4.65
N VAL A 67 -16.77 37.17 5.59
CA VAL A 67 -15.44 36.55 5.63
C VAL A 67 -15.54 35.03 5.82
N GLU A 68 -16.42 34.55 6.71
CA GLU A 68 -16.66 33.10 6.88
C GLU A 68 -17.24 32.45 5.60
N THR A 69 -18.09 33.17 4.86
CA THR A 69 -18.58 32.71 3.55
C THR A 69 -17.44 32.52 2.55
N LEU A 70 -16.52 33.48 2.48
CA LEU A 70 -15.34 33.41 1.59
C LEU A 70 -14.40 32.27 2.00
N LYS A 71 -14.17 32.06 3.29
CA LYS A 71 -13.39 30.92 3.80
C LYS A 71 -14.02 29.58 3.41
N ALA A 72 -15.33 29.43 3.60
CA ALA A 72 -16.06 28.22 3.23
C ALA A 72 -16.03 27.96 1.71
N GLN A 73 -16.12 29.02 0.90
CA GLN A 73 -16.00 28.92 -0.56
C GLN A 73 -14.58 28.48 -0.98
N ASN A 74 -13.56 29.04 -0.35
CA ASN A 74 -12.17 28.67 -0.60
C ASN A 74 -11.90 27.19 -0.24
N GLU A 75 -12.42 26.73 0.90
CA GLU A 75 -12.29 25.32 1.31
C GLU A 75 -13.01 24.37 0.33
N LEU A 76 -14.21 24.72 -0.14
CA LEU A 76 -14.89 23.95 -1.18
C LEU A 76 -14.05 23.86 -2.47
N ASN A 77 -13.52 24.98 -2.95
CA ASN A 77 -12.70 25.02 -4.16
C ASN A 77 -11.43 24.17 -4.01
N LYS A 78 -10.81 24.21 -2.82
CA LYS A 78 -9.64 23.38 -2.50
C LYS A 78 -9.98 21.90 -2.57
N ILE A 79 -11.05 21.45 -1.90
CA ILE A 79 -11.46 20.04 -1.90
C ILE A 79 -11.85 19.58 -3.32
N GLN A 80 -12.52 20.42 -4.11
CA GLN A 80 -12.84 20.12 -5.52
C GLN A 80 -11.58 19.96 -6.38
N THR A 81 -10.57 20.78 -6.15
CA THR A 81 -9.27 20.66 -6.81
C THR A 81 -8.57 19.37 -6.41
N GLU A 82 -8.54 19.04 -5.11
CA GLU A 82 -8.00 17.77 -4.62
C GLU A 82 -8.73 16.55 -5.22
N LEU A 83 -10.06 16.61 -5.34
CA LEU A 83 -10.86 15.56 -5.99
C LEU A 83 -10.49 15.39 -7.46
N LYS A 84 -10.35 16.50 -8.20
CA LYS A 84 -9.92 16.47 -9.61
C LYS A 84 -8.53 15.82 -9.75
N LEU A 85 -7.58 16.21 -8.90
CA LEU A 85 -6.23 15.63 -8.89
C LEU A 85 -6.24 14.14 -8.48
N ALA A 86 -7.09 13.74 -7.53
CA ALA A 86 -7.21 12.34 -7.14
C ALA A 86 -7.76 11.48 -8.29
N LYS A 87 -8.76 11.98 -9.03
CA LYS A 87 -9.30 11.33 -10.23
C LYS A 87 -8.24 11.20 -11.33
N GLU A 88 -7.48 12.27 -11.57
CA GLU A 88 -6.38 12.27 -12.54
C GLU A 88 -5.31 11.24 -12.18
N ASN A 89 -4.92 11.16 -10.90
CA ASN A 89 -3.95 10.17 -10.44
C ASN A 89 -4.44 8.73 -10.63
N LEU A 90 -5.72 8.44 -10.37
CA LEU A 90 -6.28 7.12 -10.66
C LEU A 90 -6.27 6.82 -12.17
N ASN A 91 -6.67 7.77 -13.01
CA ASN A 91 -6.68 7.54 -14.45
C ASN A 91 -5.26 7.29 -14.99
N LYS A 92 -4.29 8.10 -14.55
CA LYS A 92 -2.86 7.91 -14.86
C LYS A 92 -2.37 6.53 -14.41
N PHE A 93 -2.72 6.10 -13.20
CA PHE A 93 -2.35 4.77 -12.68
C PHE A 93 -2.93 3.63 -13.52
N LEU A 94 -4.12 3.83 -14.09
CA LEU A 94 -4.78 2.89 -14.99
C LEU A 94 -4.41 3.09 -16.47
N GLY A 95 -3.37 3.88 -16.78
CA GLY A 95 -2.89 4.09 -18.14
C GLY A 95 -3.84 4.91 -19.01
N TYR A 96 -4.56 5.87 -18.43
CA TYR A 96 -5.52 6.75 -19.13
C TYR A 96 -6.69 6.00 -19.79
N SER A 97 -7.08 4.86 -19.23
CA SER A 97 -8.15 4.01 -19.76
C SER A 97 -9.57 4.45 -19.37
N LEU A 98 -9.71 5.37 -18.40
CA LEU A 98 -11.02 5.86 -17.97
C LEU A 98 -11.49 7.05 -18.81
N PRO A 99 -12.81 7.15 -19.07
CA PRO A 99 -13.36 8.27 -19.83
C PRO A 99 -13.21 9.61 -19.07
N PRO A 100 -13.27 10.74 -19.79
CA PRO A 100 -13.43 12.05 -19.17
C PRO A 100 -14.61 12.05 -18.18
N ASP A 101 -14.44 12.74 -17.06
CA ASP A 101 -15.48 12.90 -16.02
C ASP A 101 -16.02 11.64 -15.35
N PHE A 102 -15.34 10.49 -15.47
CA PHE A 102 -15.73 9.25 -14.76
C PHE A 102 -16.06 9.51 -13.28
N SER A 103 -16.96 8.73 -12.69
CA SER A 103 -17.28 8.83 -11.26
C SER A 103 -17.12 7.49 -10.58
N VAL A 104 -16.73 7.55 -9.31
CA VAL A 104 -16.61 6.38 -8.45
C VAL A 104 -17.90 6.23 -7.63
N LEU A 105 -18.40 4.99 -7.54
CA LEU A 105 -19.57 4.60 -6.77
C LEU A 105 -19.15 3.65 -5.65
N GLY A 106 -19.63 3.91 -4.43
CA GLY A 106 -19.32 3.14 -3.24
C GLY A 106 -19.65 3.92 -1.98
N GLU A 107 -19.73 3.19 -0.87
CA GLU A 107 -20.06 3.72 0.46
C GLU A 107 -18.84 3.61 1.38
N LEU A 108 -18.71 4.57 2.30
CA LEU A 108 -17.65 4.59 3.31
C LEU A 108 -18.21 4.06 4.64
N ASP A 109 -18.58 2.79 4.64
CA ASP A 109 -19.10 2.15 5.85
C ASP A 109 -18.00 1.40 6.60
N HIS A 110 -18.06 1.50 7.92
CA HIS A 110 -17.21 0.70 8.78
C HIS A 110 -17.60 -0.78 8.67
N ARG A 111 -16.61 -1.64 8.45
CA ARG A 111 -16.77 -3.09 8.47
C ARG A 111 -15.76 -3.67 9.47
N PRO A 112 -16.22 -4.22 10.60
CA PRO A 112 -15.31 -4.72 11.62
C PRO A 112 -14.51 -5.91 11.11
N LEU A 113 -13.22 -5.96 11.44
CA LEU A 113 -12.37 -7.09 11.11
C LEU A 113 -12.58 -8.22 12.12
N ALA A 114 -13.26 -9.29 11.68
CA ALA A 114 -13.57 -10.44 12.55
C ALA A 114 -12.39 -11.39 12.83
N MET A 115 -11.22 -11.16 12.23
CA MET A 115 -10.09 -12.09 12.30
C MET A 115 -9.14 -11.78 13.45
N ALA A 116 -8.72 -12.80 14.19
CA ALA A 116 -7.72 -12.66 15.25
C ALA A 116 -6.34 -12.26 14.68
N GLU A 117 -5.61 -11.45 15.44
CA GLU A 117 -4.26 -10.97 15.09
C GLU A 117 -3.30 -12.12 14.76
N LYS A 118 -3.32 -13.18 15.57
CA LYS A 118 -2.50 -14.37 15.34
C LYS A 118 -2.78 -15.00 13.96
N THR A 119 -4.05 -15.15 13.61
CA THR A 119 -4.46 -15.73 12.31
C THR A 119 -3.99 -14.87 11.14
N LEU A 120 -4.02 -13.54 11.28
CA LEU A 120 -3.52 -12.62 10.25
C LEU A 120 -2.01 -12.69 10.09
N LEU A 121 -1.27 -12.76 11.20
CA LEU A 121 0.18 -12.93 11.19
C LEU A 121 0.59 -14.27 10.56
N ASP A 122 -0.04 -15.37 10.97
CA ASP A 122 0.23 -16.69 10.43
C ASP A 122 -0.04 -16.70 8.91
N LYS A 123 -1.18 -16.14 8.49
CA LYS A 123 -1.54 -16.03 7.07
C LYS A 123 -0.52 -15.17 6.30
N ALA A 124 -0.12 -14.03 6.84
CA ALA A 124 0.88 -13.16 6.23
C ALA A 124 2.19 -13.94 6.03
N LEU A 125 2.77 -14.51 7.09
CA LEU A 125 4.06 -15.19 7.00
C LEU A 125 4.03 -16.45 6.10
N LEU A 126 2.90 -17.17 6.06
CA LEU A 126 2.77 -18.39 5.25
C LEU A 126 2.59 -18.12 3.76
N SER A 127 1.87 -17.05 3.41
CA SER A 127 1.43 -16.80 2.02
C SER A 127 2.05 -15.57 1.36
N HIS A 128 2.83 -14.76 2.09
CA HIS A 128 3.42 -13.54 1.54
C HIS A 128 4.39 -13.88 0.40
N PRO A 129 4.19 -13.35 -0.83
CA PRO A 129 5.03 -13.72 -1.96
C PRO A 129 6.51 -13.38 -1.78
N LEU A 130 6.86 -12.25 -1.15
CA LEU A 130 8.27 -11.93 -0.85
C LEU A 130 8.93 -12.94 0.10
N VAL A 131 8.18 -13.47 1.08
CA VAL A 131 8.70 -14.52 1.97
C VAL A 131 8.99 -15.78 1.17
N LYS A 132 8.08 -16.16 0.26
CA LYS A 132 8.28 -17.31 -0.64
C LYS A 132 9.48 -17.12 -1.58
N THR A 133 9.70 -15.91 -2.08
CA THR A 133 10.90 -15.58 -2.86
C THR A 133 12.17 -15.79 -2.03
N LYS A 134 12.24 -15.22 -0.81
CA LYS A 134 13.42 -15.38 0.06
C LYS A 134 13.64 -16.81 0.55
N GLU A 135 12.56 -17.58 0.76
CA GLU A 135 12.64 -19.02 1.03
C GLU A 135 13.32 -19.77 -0.13
N LYS A 136 12.98 -19.42 -1.38
CA LYS A 136 13.62 -19.98 -2.58
C LYS A 136 15.07 -19.53 -2.77
N ASP A 137 15.39 -18.29 -2.44
CA ASP A 137 16.78 -17.79 -2.48
C ASP A 137 17.66 -18.54 -1.47
N LEU A 138 17.14 -18.81 -0.28
CA LEU A 138 17.83 -19.62 0.73
C LEU A 138 17.97 -21.10 0.29
N GLU A 139 16.94 -21.68 -0.32
CA GLU A 139 16.99 -23.04 -0.88
C GLU A 139 18.04 -23.16 -1.99
N TYR A 140 18.11 -22.16 -2.87
CA TYR A 140 19.15 -22.05 -3.89
C TYR A 140 20.53 -21.95 -3.26
N ALA A 141 20.74 -21.07 -2.27
CA ALA A 141 22.04 -20.91 -1.62
C ALA A 141 22.51 -22.20 -0.91
N LYS A 142 21.59 -22.94 -0.28
CA LYS A 142 21.88 -24.27 0.31
C LYS A 142 22.27 -25.30 -0.74
N SER A 143 21.56 -25.33 -1.87
CA SER A 143 21.85 -26.24 -2.99
C SER A 143 23.18 -25.90 -3.64
N ASN A 144 23.47 -24.62 -3.84
CA ASN A 144 24.74 -24.13 -4.38
C ASN A 144 25.92 -24.47 -3.46
N LEU A 145 25.78 -24.28 -2.15
CA LEU A 145 26.80 -24.73 -1.19
C LEU A 145 27.07 -26.22 -1.30
N SER A 146 26.01 -27.03 -1.43
CA SER A 146 26.15 -28.48 -1.59
C SER A 146 26.86 -28.82 -2.90
N TYR A 147 26.49 -28.17 -4.00
CA TYR A 147 27.14 -28.31 -5.30
C TYR A 147 28.63 -27.97 -5.24
N VAL A 148 29.01 -26.81 -4.70
CA VAL A 148 30.41 -26.40 -4.56
C VAL A 148 31.21 -27.37 -3.68
N LYS A 149 30.60 -27.91 -2.61
CA LYS A 149 31.21 -28.96 -1.78
C LYS A 149 31.43 -30.27 -2.55
N TRP A 150 30.52 -30.64 -3.44
CA TRP A 150 30.62 -31.83 -4.29
C TRP A 150 31.64 -31.68 -5.40
N GLN A 151 31.85 -30.47 -5.93
CA GLN A 151 32.91 -30.21 -6.91
C GLN A 151 34.34 -30.36 -6.36
N ARG A 152 34.51 -30.74 -5.10
CA ARG A 152 35.81 -31.25 -4.59
C ARG A 152 36.12 -32.65 -5.11
N PHE A 153 35.10 -33.40 -5.51
CA PHE A 153 35.27 -34.69 -6.17
C PHE A 153 35.49 -34.45 -7.67
N PRO A 154 36.45 -35.16 -8.27
CA PRO A 154 36.76 -35.01 -9.68
C PRO A 154 35.63 -35.56 -10.57
N ASP A 155 35.32 -34.83 -11.65
CA ASP A 155 34.29 -35.21 -12.61
C ASP A 155 34.83 -36.26 -13.60
N PHE A 156 34.02 -37.27 -13.93
CA PHE A 156 34.35 -38.23 -14.97
C PHE A 156 33.82 -37.72 -16.32
N THR A 157 34.71 -37.62 -17.31
CA THR A 157 34.32 -37.25 -18.68
C THR A 157 34.49 -38.45 -19.61
N LEU A 158 33.41 -38.83 -20.30
CA LEU A 158 33.45 -39.80 -21.39
C LEU A 158 33.46 -39.03 -22.71
N SER A 159 34.53 -39.19 -23.49
CA SER A 159 34.66 -38.57 -24.80
C SER A 159 34.77 -39.62 -25.90
N GLY A 160 34.25 -39.32 -27.08
CA GLY A 160 34.40 -40.12 -28.29
C GLY A 160 35.02 -39.27 -29.37
N PHE A 161 35.99 -39.80 -30.10
CA PHE A 161 36.64 -39.08 -31.19
C PHE A 161 36.73 -39.93 -32.45
N ILE A 162 36.69 -39.25 -33.60
CA ILE A 162 36.90 -39.81 -34.93
C ILE A 162 37.85 -38.85 -35.64
N ASN A 163 39.08 -39.28 -35.89
CA ASN A 163 40.08 -38.52 -36.63
C ASN A 163 40.33 -39.18 -37.98
N ASN A 164 40.32 -38.39 -39.06
CA ASN A 164 40.76 -38.85 -40.37
C ASN A 164 42.24 -38.50 -40.51
N GLU A 165 43.09 -39.52 -40.59
CA GLU A 165 44.53 -39.40 -40.82
C GLU A 165 44.86 -39.83 -42.26
N LEU A 166 46.05 -39.48 -42.75
CA LEU A 166 46.50 -39.76 -44.12
C LEU A 166 46.47 -41.26 -44.47
N ASP A 167 46.55 -42.13 -43.46
CA ASP A 167 46.59 -43.59 -43.59
C ASP A 167 45.28 -44.30 -43.16
N GLY A 168 44.22 -43.55 -42.83
CA GLY A 168 42.91 -44.12 -42.47
C GLY A 168 42.09 -43.33 -41.46
N LYS A 169 40.93 -43.87 -41.06
CA LYS A 169 40.07 -43.25 -40.03
C LYS A 169 40.34 -43.92 -38.68
N ASN A 170 40.82 -43.15 -37.71
CA ASN A 170 40.99 -43.56 -36.33
C ASN A 170 39.73 -43.19 -35.51
N LYS A 171 39.20 -44.13 -34.74
CA LYS A 171 38.01 -43.91 -33.89
C LYS A 171 38.27 -44.48 -32.50
N GLY A 172 37.90 -43.74 -31.46
CA GLY A 172 38.13 -44.17 -30.09
C GLY A 172 37.14 -43.58 -29.09
N ILE A 173 37.13 -44.18 -27.91
CA ILE A 173 36.42 -43.70 -26.72
C ILE A 173 37.47 -43.51 -25.63
N GLY A 174 37.43 -42.37 -24.93
CA GLY A 174 38.33 -42.04 -23.84
C GLY A 174 37.54 -41.69 -22.58
N ILE A 175 38.08 -42.08 -21.42
CA ILE A 175 37.59 -41.64 -20.11
C ILE A 175 38.69 -40.79 -19.48
N SER A 176 38.36 -39.58 -19.03
CA SER A 176 39.28 -38.71 -18.30
C SER A 176 38.72 -38.32 -16.93
N LEU A 177 39.64 -38.10 -15.98
CA LEU A 177 39.35 -37.70 -14.61
C LEU A 177 40.29 -36.56 -14.22
N ASP A 178 39.73 -35.41 -13.84
CA ASP A 178 40.51 -34.22 -13.51
C ASP A 178 40.71 -34.09 -12.00
N ILE A 179 41.87 -34.51 -11.48
CA ILE A 179 42.17 -34.49 -10.03
C ILE A 179 42.85 -33.18 -9.63
N PRO A 180 42.23 -32.34 -8.78
CA PRO A 180 42.89 -31.14 -8.27
C PRO A 180 44.01 -31.50 -7.29
N LEU A 181 45.22 -30.98 -7.53
CA LEU A 181 46.41 -31.29 -6.72
C LEU A 181 46.62 -30.34 -5.53
N TRP A 182 46.05 -29.13 -5.56
CA TRP A 182 46.27 -28.10 -4.52
C TRP A 182 45.06 -27.19 -4.23
N ASN A 183 44.18 -26.94 -5.19
CA ASN A 183 42.99 -26.09 -4.97
C ASN A 183 41.75 -26.94 -4.65
N PHE A 184 41.47 -27.13 -3.35
CA PHE A 184 40.29 -27.87 -2.86
C PHE A 184 39.03 -27.00 -2.70
N LYS A 185 38.93 -25.90 -3.45
CA LYS A 185 37.78 -24.99 -3.49
C LYS A 185 37.39 -24.37 -2.14
N SER A 186 38.33 -24.25 -1.20
CA SER A 186 38.06 -23.77 0.16
C SER A 186 37.49 -22.35 0.20
N LYS A 187 37.94 -21.49 -0.72
CA LYS A 187 37.46 -20.10 -0.84
C LYS A 187 36.02 -20.07 -1.35
N GLU A 188 35.74 -20.81 -2.42
CA GLU A 188 34.43 -20.92 -3.05
C GLU A 188 33.41 -21.52 -2.08
N ILE A 189 33.82 -22.50 -1.26
CA ILE A 189 32.99 -23.04 -0.18
C ILE A 189 32.69 -21.96 0.86
N ALA A 190 33.69 -21.19 1.29
CA ALA A 190 33.48 -20.10 2.24
C ALA A 190 32.55 -19.01 1.67
N GLU A 191 32.69 -18.67 0.39
CA GLU A 191 31.79 -17.73 -0.31
C GLU A 191 30.35 -18.27 -0.37
N ALA A 192 30.17 -19.54 -0.74
CA ALA A 192 28.85 -20.17 -0.77
C ALA A 192 28.21 -20.29 0.63
N GLU A 193 29.01 -20.53 1.67
CA GLU A 193 28.56 -20.56 3.06
C GLU A 193 28.11 -19.17 3.52
N ASN A 194 28.91 -18.14 3.23
CA ASN A 194 28.55 -16.74 3.52
C ASN A 194 27.27 -16.32 2.79
N LEU A 195 27.09 -16.74 1.53
CA LEU A 195 25.85 -16.50 0.79
C LEU A 195 24.65 -17.17 1.46
N ARG A 196 24.78 -18.44 1.90
CA ARG A 196 23.72 -19.15 2.64
C ARG A 196 23.35 -18.41 3.93
N LEU A 197 24.33 -17.98 4.71
CA LEU A 197 24.12 -17.22 5.94
C LEU A 197 23.42 -15.89 5.67
N LYS A 198 23.88 -15.15 4.65
CA LYS A 198 23.26 -13.91 4.20
C LYS A 198 21.78 -14.11 3.84
N GLN A 199 21.45 -15.09 2.99
CA GLN A 199 20.06 -15.36 2.60
C GLN A 199 19.19 -15.77 3.80
N SER A 200 19.76 -16.50 4.77
CA SER A 200 19.06 -16.88 6.01
C SER A 200 18.72 -15.66 6.86
N GLU A 201 19.67 -14.74 7.06
CA GLU A 201 19.44 -13.51 7.82
C GLU A 201 18.50 -12.54 7.11
N GLU A 202 18.58 -12.42 5.77
CA GLU A 202 17.63 -11.63 4.99
C GLU A 202 16.20 -12.16 5.10
N LEU A 203 16.00 -13.48 5.05
CA LEU A 203 14.69 -14.10 5.27
C LEU A 203 14.17 -13.83 6.69
N ARG A 204 15.04 -13.92 7.70
CA ARG A 204 14.69 -13.64 9.10
C ARG A 204 14.28 -12.17 9.27
N ALA A 205 15.07 -11.24 8.73
CA ALA A 205 14.78 -9.81 8.77
C ALA A 205 13.44 -9.50 8.10
N LEU A 206 13.17 -10.05 6.91
CA LEU A 206 11.90 -9.87 6.21
C LEU A 206 10.70 -10.37 7.01
N LYS A 207 10.81 -11.54 7.68
CA LYS A 207 9.74 -12.05 8.54
C LYS A 207 9.47 -11.13 9.73
N MET A 208 10.51 -10.54 10.32
CA MET A 208 10.38 -9.56 11.41
C MET A 208 9.73 -8.25 10.94
N GLU A 209 10.10 -7.77 9.76
CA GLU A 209 9.54 -6.57 9.13
C GLU A 209 8.03 -6.74 8.88
N ILE A 210 7.63 -7.81 8.18
CA ILE A 210 6.22 -8.11 7.90
C ILE A 210 5.41 -8.25 9.20
N THR A 211 5.98 -8.92 10.21
CA THR A 211 5.33 -9.06 11.53
C THR A 211 5.08 -7.70 12.17
N THR A 212 6.07 -6.80 12.10
CA THR A 212 5.96 -5.45 12.66
C THR A 212 4.93 -4.63 11.89
N GLU A 213 4.96 -4.68 10.57
CA GLU A 213 4.02 -3.94 9.72
C GLU A 213 2.57 -4.38 9.98
N VAL A 214 2.30 -5.69 10.02
CA VAL A 214 0.95 -6.21 10.32
C VAL A 214 0.46 -5.70 11.67
N LYS A 215 1.30 -5.72 12.71
CA LYS A 215 0.94 -5.21 14.05
C LYS A 215 0.64 -3.72 14.02
N VAL A 216 1.45 -2.92 13.33
CA VAL A 216 1.22 -1.47 13.18
C VAL A 216 -0.12 -1.22 12.48
N LYS A 217 -0.40 -1.91 11.37
CA LYS A 217 -1.66 -1.75 10.64
C LYS A 217 -2.87 -2.19 11.45
N LEU A 218 -2.76 -3.25 12.25
CA LEU A 218 -3.85 -3.68 13.15
C LEU A 218 -4.12 -2.67 14.26
N ASN A 219 -3.08 -2.07 14.83
CA ASN A 219 -3.25 -1.03 15.83
C ASN A 219 -3.88 0.24 15.22
N GLN A 220 -3.45 0.65 14.02
CA GLN A 220 -4.06 1.76 13.29
C GLN A 220 -5.55 1.49 12.97
N LEU A 221 -5.88 0.25 12.60
CA LEU A 221 -7.26 -0.16 12.39
C LEU A 221 -8.07 -0.03 13.69
N ARG A 222 -7.62 -0.64 14.79
CA ARG A 222 -8.30 -0.57 16.10
C ARG A 222 -8.52 0.88 16.56
N LEU A 223 -7.52 1.75 16.40
CA LEU A 223 -7.64 3.19 16.72
C LEU A 223 -8.68 3.89 15.84
N SER A 224 -8.74 3.53 14.56
CA SER A 224 -9.74 4.07 13.63
C SER A 224 -11.16 3.61 14.02
N GLU A 225 -11.32 2.35 14.41
CA GLU A 225 -12.61 1.80 14.88
C GLU A 225 -13.07 2.48 16.18
N GLN A 226 -12.17 2.68 17.14
CA GLN A 226 -12.46 3.42 18.36
C GLN A 226 -12.88 4.86 18.06
N SER A 227 -12.17 5.52 17.14
CA SER A 227 -12.50 6.88 16.71
C SER A 227 -13.89 6.95 16.09
N ILE A 228 -14.21 6.03 15.16
CA ILE A 228 -15.54 5.91 14.54
C ILE A 228 -16.62 5.75 15.60
N ASN A 229 -16.42 4.84 16.56
CA ASN A 229 -17.38 4.63 17.65
C ASN A 229 -17.59 5.90 18.48
N ILE A 230 -16.52 6.58 18.88
CA ILE A 230 -16.57 7.84 19.66
C ILE A 230 -17.34 8.94 18.91
N PHE A 231 -17.10 9.10 17.60
CA PHE A 231 -17.84 10.07 16.78
C PHE A 231 -19.33 9.71 16.68
N HIS A 232 -19.67 8.44 16.44
CA HIS A 232 -21.07 8.00 16.30
C HIS A 232 -21.86 8.05 17.60
N THR A 233 -21.31 7.58 18.72
CA THR A 233 -22.07 7.45 19.96
C THR A 233 -22.10 8.73 20.80
N GLY A 234 -21.13 9.62 20.61
CA GLY A 234 -20.93 10.80 21.45
C GLY A 234 -20.97 12.11 20.68
N LEU A 235 -19.88 12.41 19.96
CA LEU A 235 -19.63 13.78 19.49
C LEU A 235 -20.65 14.25 18.46
N LEU A 236 -21.03 13.42 17.49
CA LEU A 236 -21.96 13.84 16.45
C LEU A 236 -23.34 14.15 17.03
N LYS A 237 -23.83 13.27 17.91
CA LYS A 237 -25.10 13.46 18.60
C LYS A 237 -25.12 14.75 19.43
N GLN A 238 -24.05 14.99 20.20
CA GLN A 238 -23.93 16.22 21.02
C GLN A 238 -23.81 17.48 20.15
N ALA A 239 -23.10 17.42 19.03
CA ALA A 239 -22.98 18.53 18.10
C ALA A 239 -24.32 18.87 17.43
N GLU A 240 -25.10 17.87 17.03
CA GLU A 240 -26.44 18.05 16.48
C GLU A 240 -27.42 18.66 17.50
N GLU A 241 -27.39 18.18 18.74
CA GLU A 241 -28.20 18.75 19.83
C GLU A 241 -27.80 20.21 20.13
N SER A 242 -26.50 20.50 20.21
CA SER A 242 -25.97 21.85 20.43
C SER A 242 -26.34 22.82 19.30
N LEU A 243 -26.25 22.36 18.04
CA LEU A 243 -26.68 23.14 16.88
C LEU A 243 -28.17 23.47 16.95
N LYS A 244 -29.00 22.47 17.27
CA LYS A 244 -30.46 22.65 17.41
C LYS A 244 -30.81 23.66 18.50
N ILE A 245 -30.17 23.58 19.66
CA ILE A 245 -30.36 24.55 20.76
C ILE A 245 -29.93 25.95 20.31
N SER A 246 -28.75 26.07 19.71
CA SER A 246 -28.23 27.35 19.24
C SER A 246 -29.12 28.02 18.19
N GLU A 247 -29.67 27.23 17.24
CA GLU A 247 -30.62 27.73 16.25
C GLU A 247 -31.94 28.22 16.86
N ILE A 248 -32.43 27.56 17.91
CA ILE A 248 -33.64 27.97 18.63
C ILE A 248 -33.39 29.29 19.37
N SER A 249 -32.32 29.36 20.17
CA SER A 249 -31.95 30.57 20.92
C SER A 249 -31.77 31.77 19.98
N TYR A 250 -31.06 31.59 18.85
CA TYR A 250 -30.83 32.67 17.89
C TYR A 250 -32.12 33.17 17.20
N LYS A 251 -33.12 32.31 17.03
CA LYS A 251 -34.44 32.70 16.50
C LYS A 251 -35.28 33.45 17.53
N GLN A 252 -35.10 33.16 18.81
CA GLN A 252 -35.90 33.72 19.91
C GLN A 252 -35.33 35.04 20.45
N GLY A 253 -34.05 35.33 20.19
CA GLY A 253 -33.37 36.56 20.62
C GLY A 253 -32.49 36.31 21.83
#